data_AF-A0A814C0I8-F1
#
_entry.id   AF-A0A814C0I8-F1
#
_cell.length_a   1.000
_cell.length_b   1.000
_cell.length_c   1.000
_cell.angle_alpha   90.00
_cell.angle_beta   90.00
_cell.angle_gamma   90.00
#
_symmetry.space_group_name_H-M   'P 1'
#
loop_
_entity.id
_entity.type
_entity.pdbx_description
1 polymer ?
#
loop_
_entity_poly.entity_id
_entity_poly.type
_entity_poly.pdbx_seq_one_letter_code
_entity_poly.pdbx_strand_id
1 'polypeptide(L)'
;MSSSQIEWDCSRCGSTPTDRRKYCTNCHSMLTWTCTGSEKSGLYANYCRHRDSYAYCTPELEEEKQQKMKEKQQQFQALDDTIVDILHSYVYQELISLPVDPASRRTPHEPERQHKLIVDLTFIAIPEPYDSEERKAYYHAKSPTNYTLKIQIACDFRHQIVHISECYHGSVHDLTVLRESGLLEYAKKKLHGRELTDEDKDFNFDINSARTAIENIIQRLKTYAIVGGVYRGAIGDFHKATKIVQVISALCNLNLNKHPIRK
;
A
#
# COMPACT_ATOMS: atom_id res chain seq x y z
N MET A 1 -29.04 17.92 -15.91
CA MET A 1 -28.77 18.88 -14.82
C MET A 1 -29.57 18.50 -13.58
N SER A 2 -28.98 17.73 -12.67
CA SER A 2 -29.61 17.31 -11.42
C SER A 2 -29.54 18.45 -10.39
N SER A 3 -30.67 18.93 -9.86
CA SER A 3 -30.71 19.86 -8.71
C SER A 3 -30.71 19.08 -7.40
N SER A 4 -29.74 18.19 -7.20
CA SER A 4 -29.65 17.36 -6.00
C SER A 4 -29.43 18.15 -4.70
N GLN A 5 -29.31 19.48 -4.76
CA GLN A 5 -29.05 20.36 -3.62
C GLN A 5 -30.19 21.35 -3.31
N ILE A 6 -31.34 21.22 -3.97
CA ILE A 6 -32.51 22.05 -3.70
C ILE A 6 -33.69 21.16 -3.30
N GLU A 7 -34.15 21.35 -2.08
CA GLU A 7 -35.37 20.74 -1.56
C GLU A 7 -36.55 21.70 -1.77
N TRP A 8 -37.69 21.15 -2.17
CA TRP A 8 -38.91 21.90 -2.41
C TRP A 8 -39.97 21.48 -1.41
N ASP A 9 -40.56 22.47 -0.74
CA ASP A 9 -41.58 22.24 0.26
C ASP A 9 -42.76 23.19 0.06
N CYS A 10 -43.94 22.71 0.40
CA CYS A 10 -45.11 23.54 0.50
C CYS A 10 -45.17 24.21 1.88
N SER A 11 -45.07 25.53 1.91
CA SER A 11 -45.14 26.34 3.14
C SER A 11 -46.44 26.17 3.94
N ARG A 12 -47.53 25.70 3.29
CA ARG A 12 -48.85 25.57 3.92
C ARG A 12 -49.18 24.15 4.38
N CYS A 13 -48.79 23.13 3.62
CA CYS A 13 -49.18 21.74 3.91
C CYS A 13 -48.00 20.77 4.04
N GLY A 14 -46.77 21.26 3.97
CA GLY A 14 -45.56 20.46 4.18
C GLY A 14 -45.31 19.37 3.13
N SER A 15 -46.05 19.37 2.01
CA SER A 15 -45.87 18.39 0.95
C SER A 15 -44.57 18.67 0.19
N THR A 16 -43.74 17.64 0.00
CA THR A 16 -42.57 17.63 -0.88
C THR A 16 -42.99 17.25 -2.31
N PRO A 17 -43.12 18.21 -3.24
CA PRO A 17 -43.54 17.90 -4.59
C PRO A 17 -42.42 17.19 -5.35
N THR A 18 -42.80 16.18 -6.13
CA THR A 18 -41.87 15.40 -6.96
C THR A 18 -41.49 16.11 -8.27
N ASP A 19 -42.11 17.25 -8.57
CA ASP A 19 -41.97 18.01 -9.81
C ASP A 19 -41.85 19.52 -9.52
N ARG A 20 -41.07 20.26 -10.33
CA ARG A 20 -40.68 21.66 -10.08
C ARG A 20 -41.78 22.65 -10.50
N ARG A 21 -42.92 22.62 -9.81
CA ARG A 21 -44.06 23.51 -10.09
C ARG A 21 -44.01 24.77 -9.24
N LYS A 22 -44.67 25.84 -9.70
CA LYS A 22 -44.76 27.10 -8.95
C LYS A 22 -45.71 27.01 -7.74
N TYR A 23 -46.66 26.08 -7.78
CA TYR A 23 -47.72 25.93 -6.79
C TYR A 23 -47.87 24.47 -6.35
N CYS A 24 -48.22 24.27 -5.07
CA CYS A 24 -48.55 22.96 -4.52
C CYS A 24 -49.83 22.40 -5.18
N THR A 25 -49.80 21.15 -5.62
CA THR A 25 -50.96 20.48 -6.25
C THR A 25 -52.12 20.25 -5.28
N ASN A 26 -51.84 20.17 -3.97
CA ASN A 26 -52.86 19.85 -2.97
C ASN A 26 -53.59 21.09 -2.45
N CYS A 27 -52.88 22.20 -2.25
CA CYS A 27 -53.45 23.39 -1.61
C CYS A 27 -53.27 24.68 -2.41
N HIS A 28 -52.70 24.62 -3.62
CA HIS A 28 -52.43 25.75 -4.51
C HIS A 28 -51.60 26.89 -3.92
N SER A 29 -51.00 26.71 -2.74
CA SER A 29 -50.08 27.69 -2.18
C SER A 29 -48.73 27.69 -2.91
N MET A 30 -47.99 28.80 -2.79
CA MET A 30 -46.70 28.97 -3.45
C MET A 30 -45.63 28.10 -2.77
N LEU A 31 -44.82 27.41 -3.59
CA LEU A 31 -43.74 26.59 -3.07
C LEU A 31 -42.57 27.43 -2.56
N THR A 32 -41.90 26.90 -1.54
CA THR A 32 -40.63 27.38 -1.04
C THR A 32 -39.52 26.41 -1.45
N TRP A 33 -38.32 26.94 -1.66
CA TRP A 33 -37.11 26.16 -1.86
C TRP A 33 -36.19 26.35 -0.65
N THR A 34 -35.40 25.33 -0.38
CA THR A 34 -34.27 25.38 0.56
C THR A 34 -33.04 24.83 -0.15
N CYS A 35 -31.95 25.60 -0.17
CA CYS A 35 -30.68 25.16 -0.74
C CYS A 35 -29.82 24.52 0.35
N THR A 36 -29.54 23.23 0.21
CA THR A 36 -28.75 22.47 1.20
C THR A 36 -27.29 22.91 1.25
N GLY A 37 -26.76 23.52 0.18
CA GLY A 37 -25.40 24.06 0.14
C GLY A 37 -25.23 25.45 0.76
N SER A 38 -26.31 26.21 0.94
CA SER A 38 -26.24 27.59 1.45
C SER A 38 -27.11 27.88 2.68
N GLU A 39 -27.95 26.91 3.05
CA GLU A 39 -28.98 27.01 4.08
C GLU A 39 -30.00 28.14 3.86
N LYS A 40 -29.96 28.79 2.68
CA LYS A 40 -30.93 29.82 2.32
C LYS A 40 -32.23 29.16 1.85
N SER A 41 -33.33 29.80 2.20
CA SER A 41 -34.66 29.44 1.73
C SER A 41 -35.40 30.65 1.18
N GLY A 42 -36.40 30.39 0.36
CA GLY A 42 -37.22 31.46 -0.21
C GLY A 42 -38.37 30.95 -1.06
N LEU A 43 -39.20 31.87 -1.55
CA LEU A 43 -40.28 31.53 -2.48
C LEU A 43 -39.73 31.15 -3.86
N TYR A 44 -40.45 30.30 -4.59
CA TYR A 44 -40.14 29.89 -5.97
C TYR A 44 -39.77 31.08 -6.87
N ALA A 45 -40.49 32.20 -6.76
CA ALA A 45 -40.25 33.39 -7.57
C ALA A 45 -38.84 33.98 -7.41
N ASN A 46 -38.20 33.76 -6.26
CA ASN A 46 -36.86 34.25 -5.93
C ASN A 46 -35.77 33.21 -6.20
N TYR A 47 -36.15 31.97 -6.54
CA TYR A 47 -35.20 30.89 -6.81
C TYR A 47 -34.29 31.19 -7.99
N CYS A 48 -34.84 31.70 -9.11
CA CYS A 48 -34.02 32.03 -10.28
C CYS A 48 -32.94 33.05 -9.93
N ARG A 49 -33.28 34.10 -9.17
CA ARG A 49 -32.29 35.06 -8.68
C ARG A 49 -31.24 34.43 -7.78
N HIS A 50 -31.62 33.52 -6.88
CA HIS A 50 -30.65 32.79 -6.05
C HIS A 50 -29.73 31.91 -6.91
N ARG A 51 -30.29 31.13 -7.84
CA ARG A 51 -29.52 30.30 -8.78
C ARG A 51 -28.53 31.15 -9.59
N ASP A 52 -28.96 32.31 -10.07
CA ASP A 52 -28.16 33.19 -10.93
C ASP A 52 -27.13 34.02 -10.12
N SER A 53 -27.35 34.23 -8.81
CA SER A 53 -26.44 35.01 -7.94
C SER A 53 -25.56 34.17 -7.04
N TYR A 54 -25.86 32.88 -6.85
CA TYR A 54 -25.19 32.05 -5.88
C TYR A 54 -24.27 31.04 -6.56
N ALA A 55 -22.96 31.21 -6.31
CA ALA A 55 -21.86 30.49 -6.93
C ALA A 55 -21.89 28.95 -6.76
N TYR A 56 -22.74 28.42 -5.89
CA TYR A 56 -22.90 26.97 -5.67
C TYR A 56 -23.94 26.31 -6.59
N CYS A 57 -24.64 27.07 -7.44
CA CYS A 57 -25.74 26.55 -8.27
C CYS A 57 -25.41 26.45 -9.78
N THR A 58 -24.14 26.62 -10.19
CA THR A 58 -23.70 26.50 -11.59
C THR A 58 -22.77 25.28 -11.80
N PRO A 59 -23.02 24.43 -12.82
CA PRO A 59 -22.19 23.24 -13.08
C PRO A 59 -20.72 23.53 -13.41
N GLU A 60 -20.44 24.67 -14.07
CA GLU A 60 -19.11 25.06 -14.53
C GLU A 60 -18.12 25.31 -13.37
N LEU A 61 -18.61 25.85 -12.25
CA LEU A 61 -17.78 26.08 -11.05
C LEU A 61 -17.53 24.78 -10.25
N GLU A 62 -18.41 23.79 -10.38
CA GLU A 62 -18.20 22.47 -9.78
C GLU A 62 -17.08 21.71 -10.51
N GLU A 63 -17.06 21.79 -11.84
CA GLU A 63 -15.96 21.25 -12.66
C GLU A 63 -14.62 21.93 -12.33
N GLU A 64 -14.60 23.27 -12.19
CA GLU A 64 -13.39 24.01 -11.81
C GLU A 64 -12.88 23.62 -10.41
N LYS A 65 -13.78 23.42 -9.43
CA LYS A 65 -13.42 22.94 -8.09
C LYS A 65 -12.89 21.51 -8.12
N GLN A 66 -13.52 20.61 -8.87
CA GLN A 66 -13.04 19.24 -9.05
C GLN A 66 -11.68 19.21 -9.73
N GLN A 67 -11.46 20.06 -10.73
CA GLN A 67 -10.18 20.22 -11.40
C GLN A 67 -9.11 20.73 -10.43
N LYS A 68 -9.39 21.79 -9.65
CA LYS A 68 -8.47 22.29 -8.61
C LYS A 68 -8.18 21.26 -7.52
N MET A 69 -9.17 20.45 -7.12
CA MET A 69 -8.94 19.35 -6.17
C MET A 69 -8.05 18.26 -6.77
N LYS A 70 -8.29 17.87 -8.03
CA LYS A 70 -7.45 16.91 -8.76
C LYS A 70 -6.03 17.42 -8.91
N GLU A 71 -5.83 18.69 -9.28
CA GLU A 71 -4.52 19.32 -9.40
C GLU A 71 -3.78 19.34 -8.05
N LYS A 72 -4.46 19.74 -6.97
CA LYS A 72 -3.87 19.67 -5.62
C LYS A 72 -3.51 18.24 -5.21
N GLN A 73 -4.37 17.27 -5.53
CA GLN A 73 -4.11 15.86 -5.23
C GLN A 73 -2.91 15.34 -6.03
N GLN A 74 -2.78 15.71 -7.30
CA GLN A 74 -1.62 15.40 -8.14
C GLN A 74 -0.34 16.04 -7.61
N GLN A 75 -0.39 17.30 -7.19
CA GLN A 75 0.75 17.99 -6.58
C GLN A 75 1.19 17.32 -5.28
N PHE A 76 0.25 16.94 -4.41
CA PHE A 76 0.56 16.24 -3.18
C PHE A 76 1.15 14.85 -3.44
N GLN A 77 0.59 14.11 -4.40
CA GLN A 77 1.12 12.82 -4.82
C GLN A 77 2.56 12.94 -5.33
N ALA A 78 2.84 13.91 -6.21
CA ALA A 78 4.18 14.14 -6.74
C ALA A 78 5.21 14.49 -5.65
N LEU A 79 4.80 15.28 -4.65
CA LEU A 79 5.64 15.57 -3.49
C LEU A 79 5.92 14.32 -2.67
N ASP A 80 4.91 13.50 -2.43
CA ASP A 80 5.02 12.25 -1.67
C ASP A 80 5.95 11.25 -2.39
N ASP A 81 5.84 11.11 -3.70
CA ASP A 81 6.73 10.29 -4.53
C ASP A 81 8.18 10.78 -4.44
N THR A 82 8.38 12.10 -4.51
CA THR A 82 9.71 12.71 -4.39
C THR A 82 10.35 12.44 -3.03
N ILE A 83 9.58 12.53 -1.94
CA ILE A 83 10.06 12.26 -0.58
C ILE A 83 10.47 10.79 -0.45
N VAL A 84 9.63 9.87 -0.95
CA VAL A 84 9.93 8.43 -0.93
C VAL A 84 11.20 8.13 -1.71
N ASP A 85 11.40 8.78 -2.86
CA ASP A 85 12.59 8.60 -3.70
C ASP A 85 13.87 9.09 -3.01
N ILE A 86 13.82 10.26 -2.36
CA ILE A 86 14.94 10.79 -1.58
C ILE A 86 15.26 9.86 -0.41
N LEU A 87 14.25 9.46 0.37
CA LEU A 87 14.47 8.55 1.50
C LEU A 87 15.05 7.22 1.03
N HIS A 88 14.55 6.68 -0.08
CA HIS A 88 15.07 5.46 -0.66
C HIS A 88 16.52 5.62 -1.12
N SER A 89 16.88 6.70 -1.82
CA SER A 89 18.24 6.90 -2.32
C SER A 89 19.28 7.05 -1.20
N TYR A 90 18.93 7.70 -0.09
CA TYR A 90 19.87 7.97 1.00
C TYR A 90 19.84 6.93 2.13
N VAL A 91 18.67 6.38 2.46
CA VAL A 91 18.52 5.51 3.64
C VAL A 91 18.70 4.05 3.27
N TYR A 92 18.06 3.61 2.18
CA TYR A 92 18.10 2.19 1.80
C TYR A 92 19.50 1.76 1.34
N GLN A 93 20.10 2.53 0.42
CA GLN A 93 21.41 2.21 -0.15
C GLN A 93 22.54 2.14 0.89
N GLU A 94 22.46 2.93 1.97
CA GLU A 94 23.50 3.00 3.00
C GLU A 94 23.36 1.92 4.09
N LEU A 95 22.14 1.39 4.29
CA LEU A 95 21.83 0.52 5.43
C LEU A 95 21.43 -0.90 5.04
N ILE A 96 21.18 -1.12 3.76
CA ILE A 96 20.91 -2.43 3.17
C ILE A 96 21.82 -2.59 1.96
N SER A 97 22.78 -3.49 2.11
CA SER A 97 23.63 -3.93 1.01
C SER A 97 23.70 -5.44 1.07
N LEU A 98 23.52 -6.10 -0.08
CA LEU A 98 23.95 -7.49 -0.20
C LEU A 98 25.42 -7.55 0.20
N PRO A 99 25.85 -8.57 0.97
CA PRO A 99 27.26 -8.78 1.20
C PRO A 99 27.94 -8.91 -0.17
N VAL A 100 28.73 -7.89 -0.53
CA VAL A 100 29.53 -7.92 -1.75
C VAL A 100 30.41 -9.16 -1.66
N ASP A 101 30.44 -9.96 -2.71
CA ASP A 101 31.33 -11.11 -2.87
C ASP A 101 32.70 -10.77 -2.22
N PRO A 102 33.19 -11.56 -1.23
CA PRO A 102 34.33 -11.24 -0.37
C PRO A 102 35.69 -11.18 -1.10
N ALA A 103 35.71 -10.90 -2.41
CA ALA A 103 36.94 -10.71 -3.16
C ALA A 103 37.81 -9.56 -2.60
N SER A 104 37.25 -8.65 -1.78
CA SER A 104 37.95 -7.44 -1.29
C SER A 104 38.34 -7.40 0.20
N ARG A 105 38.04 -8.43 1.01
CA ARG A 105 38.63 -8.58 2.36
C ARG A 105 39.03 -10.03 2.63
N ARG A 106 40.11 -10.46 1.98
CA ARG A 106 40.72 -11.77 2.22
C ARG A 106 41.43 -11.75 3.58
N THR A 107 40.79 -12.26 4.62
CA THR A 107 41.51 -12.75 5.81
C THR A 107 41.96 -14.19 5.51
N PRO A 108 43.27 -14.52 5.58
CA PRO A 108 43.80 -15.78 5.03
C PRO A 108 43.39 -17.10 5.72
N HIS A 109 42.49 -17.10 6.71
CA HIS A 109 42.38 -18.24 7.63
C HIS A 109 40.97 -18.78 7.89
N GLU A 110 39.94 -18.31 7.17
CA GLU A 110 38.58 -18.85 7.34
C GLU A 110 38.16 -19.63 6.09
N PRO A 111 37.78 -20.92 6.21
CA PRO A 111 37.36 -21.72 5.07
C PRO A 111 36.16 -21.06 4.39
N GLU A 112 36.13 -21.14 3.05
CA GLU A 112 35.13 -20.54 2.15
C GLU A 112 33.69 -20.73 2.64
N ARG A 113 33.22 -19.84 3.51
CA ARG A 113 31.80 -19.71 3.79
C ARG A 113 31.24 -18.91 2.63
N GLN A 114 30.74 -19.60 1.60
CA GLN A 114 29.71 -19.02 0.73
C GLN A 114 28.75 -18.26 1.65
N HIS A 115 28.52 -16.97 1.39
CA HIS A 115 27.68 -16.12 2.23
C HIS A 115 26.24 -16.62 2.12
N LYS A 116 25.88 -17.61 2.93
CA LYS A 116 24.54 -18.19 2.89
C LYS A 116 23.58 -17.20 3.54
N LEU A 117 22.50 -16.89 2.83
CA LEU A 117 21.45 -15.99 3.30
C LEU A 117 20.24 -16.79 3.75
N ILE A 118 19.56 -16.27 4.76
CA ILE A 118 18.25 -16.77 5.19
C ILE A 118 17.25 -15.94 4.41
N VAL A 119 16.41 -16.60 3.62
CA VAL A 119 15.44 -15.94 2.75
C VAL A 119 14.05 -16.41 3.13
N ASP A 120 13.14 -15.47 3.33
CA ASP A 120 11.74 -15.76 3.59
C ASP A 120 10.85 -14.76 2.85
N LEU A 121 9.65 -15.20 2.50
CA LEU A 121 8.64 -14.33 1.90
C LEU A 121 7.62 -13.93 2.95
N THR A 122 7.29 -12.65 2.95
CA THR A 122 6.13 -12.14 3.68
C THR A 122 5.20 -11.41 2.72
N PHE A 123 4.03 -11.03 3.21
CA PHE A 123 3.00 -10.42 2.41
C PHE A 123 2.47 -9.14 3.07
N ILE A 124 2.06 -8.21 2.22
CA ILE A 124 1.36 -6.98 2.55
C ILE A 124 -0.08 -7.15 2.11
N ALA A 125 -1.04 -7.07 3.03
CA ALA A 125 -2.45 -7.15 2.68
C ALA A 125 -2.88 -5.89 1.92
N ILE A 126 -3.68 -6.05 0.87
CA ILE A 126 -4.28 -4.94 0.10
C ILE A 126 -5.81 -5.07 0.13
N PRO A 127 -6.57 -3.97 -0.08
CA PRO A 127 -8.01 -4.07 -0.25
C PRO A 127 -8.36 -4.90 -1.49
N GLU A 128 -9.61 -5.37 -1.55
CA GLU A 128 -10.10 -6.07 -2.74
C GLU A 128 -9.96 -5.18 -3.99
N PRO A 129 -9.24 -5.64 -5.02
CA PRO A 129 -9.19 -4.95 -6.30
C PRO A 129 -10.58 -4.92 -6.97
N TYR A 130 -10.89 -3.81 -7.64
CA TYR A 130 -12.16 -3.67 -8.37
C TYR A 130 -12.18 -4.58 -9.61
N ASP A 131 -11.06 -4.63 -10.34
CA ASP A 131 -10.95 -5.39 -11.57
C ASP A 131 -10.84 -6.90 -11.32
N SER A 132 -11.41 -7.70 -12.23
CA SER A 132 -11.43 -9.16 -12.08
C SER A 132 -10.08 -9.79 -12.37
N GLU A 133 -9.28 -9.23 -13.28
CA GLU A 133 -7.95 -9.75 -13.59
C GLU A 133 -6.96 -9.37 -12.49
N GLU A 134 -7.06 -8.16 -11.94
CA GLU A 134 -6.33 -7.77 -10.73
C GLU A 134 -6.64 -8.71 -9.56
N ARG A 135 -7.91 -9.04 -9.32
CA ARG A 135 -8.29 -9.99 -8.25
C ARG A 135 -7.58 -11.33 -8.37
N LYS A 136 -7.45 -11.88 -9.58
CA LYS A 136 -6.68 -13.12 -9.82
C LYS A 136 -5.19 -12.92 -9.56
N ALA A 137 -4.63 -11.79 -10.02
CA ALA A 137 -3.22 -11.49 -9.85
C ALA A 137 -2.82 -11.37 -8.37
N TYR A 138 -3.59 -10.65 -7.55
CA TYR A 138 -3.27 -10.41 -6.14
C TYR A 138 -3.73 -11.51 -5.19
N TYR A 139 -4.48 -12.50 -5.66
CA TYR A 139 -5.09 -13.49 -4.79
C TYR A 139 -4.06 -14.26 -3.96
N HIS A 140 -4.28 -14.29 -2.65
CA HIS A 140 -3.49 -15.07 -1.70
C HIS A 140 -4.35 -15.45 -0.49
N ALA A 141 -4.80 -16.71 -0.47
CA ALA A 141 -5.76 -17.24 0.50
C ALA A 141 -5.33 -17.15 1.98
N LYS A 142 -4.03 -17.03 2.27
CA LYS A 142 -3.53 -16.95 3.66
C LYS A 142 -3.57 -15.53 4.24
N SER A 143 -3.99 -14.53 3.45
CA SER A 143 -4.02 -13.15 3.88
C SER A 143 -5.39 -12.74 4.44
N PRO A 144 -5.45 -11.75 5.35
CA PRO A 144 -6.71 -11.29 5.94
C PRO A 144 -7.76 -10.82 4.93
N THR A 145 -7.32 -10.27 3.80
CA THR A 145 -8.19 -9.73 2.74
C THR A 145 -8.32 -10.68 1.55
N ASN A 146 -7.63 -11.83 1.55
CA ASN A 146 -7.39 -12.69 0.40
C ASN A 146 -6.60 -12.05 -0.77
N TYR A 147 -6.08 -10.83 -0.61
CA TYR A 147 -5.32 -10.13 -1.64
C TYR A 147 -4.04 -9.53 -1.07
N THR A 148 -2.91 -9.74 -1.74
CA THR A 148 -1.61 -9.31 -1.23
C THR A 148 -0.62 -8.87 -2.29
N LEU A 149 0.35 -8.08 -1.82
CA LEU A 149 1.67 -7.98 -2.42
C LEU A 149 2.64 -8.88 -1.66
N LYS A 150 3.46 -9.62 -2.39
CA LYS A 150 4.51 -10.46 -1.85
C LYS A 150 5.82 -9.69 -1.84
N ILE A 151 6.57 -9.79 -0.76
CA ILE A 151 7.91 -9.25 -0.64
C ILE A 151 8.83 -10.35 -0.12
N GLN A 152 10.03 -10.42 -0.68
CA GLN A 152 11.07 -11.31 -0.21
C GLN A 152 12.09 -10.53 0.61
N ILE A 153 12.42 -11.08 1.77
CA ILE A 153 13.38 -10.52 2.71
C ILE A 153 14.51 -11.52 2.81
N ALA A 154 15.75 -11.03 2.77
CA ALA A 154 16.92 -11.83 3.11
C ALA A 154 17.70 -11.19 4.26
N CYS A 155 18.13 -12.04 5.19
CA CYS A 155 19.02 -11.64 6.27
C CYS A 155 20.25 -12.54 6.37
N ASP A 156 21.32 -12.00 6.94
CA ASP A 156 22.50 -12.77 7.28
C ASP A 156 22.33 -13.51 8.62
N PHE A 157 23.29 -14.37 8.97
CA PHE A 157 23.32 -15.07 10.26
C PHE A 157 23.63 -14.16 11.46
N ARG A 158 23.85 -12.86 11.23
CA ARG A 158 23.94 -11.83 12.28
C ARG A 158 22.61 -11.12 12.49
N HIS A 159 21.56 -11.59 11.84
CA HIS A 159 20.20 -11.07 11.89
C HIS A 159 20.08 -9.63 11.35
N GLN A 160 20.92 -9.28 10.37
CA GLN A 160 20.82 -8.03 9.62
C GLN A 160 20.09 -8.28 8.30
N ILE A 161 19.15 -7.41 7.95
CA ILE A 161 18.51 -7.42 6.64
C ILE A 161 19.54 -6.98 5.61
N VAL A 162 19.80 -7.81 4.60
CA VAL A 162 20.79 -7.51 3.56
C VAL A 162 20.16 -7.33 2.18
N HIS A 163 18.91 -7.76 2.00
CA HIS A 163 18.18 -7.58 0.76
C HIS A 163 16.68 -7.57 0.98
N ILE A 164 16.00 -6.73 0.19
CA ILE A 164 14.54 -6.66 0.07
C ILE A 164 14.21 -6.62 -1.41
N SER A 165 13.38 -7.54 -1.87
CA SER A 165 12.97 -7.58 -3.28
C SER A 165 11.95 -6.48 -3.61
N GLU A 166 11.67 -6.32 -4.90
CA GLU A 166 10.45 -5.63 -5.32
C GLU A 166 9.19 -6.36 -4.81
N CYS A 167 8.07 -5.64 -4.80
CA CYS A 167 6.75 -6.22 -4.55
C CYS A 167 6.28 -7.04 -5.75
N TYR A 168 5.79 -8.25 -5.49
CA TYR A 168 5.21 -9.15 -6.47
C TYR A 168 3.71 -9.31 -6.23
N HIS A 169 2.97 -9.71 -7.26
CA HIS A 169 1.56 -10.07 -7.08
C HIS A 169 1.40 -11.29 -6.15
N GLY A 170 0.29 -11.36 -5.41
CA GLY A 170 0.02 -12.44 -4.46
C GLY A 170 0.01 -13.85 -5.07
N SER A 171 -0.39 -13.98 -6.34
CA SER A 171 -0.42 -15.25 -7.07
C SER A 171 0.97 -15.78 -7.47
N VAL A 172 2.01 -14.94 -7.45
CA VAL A 172 3.37 -15.34 -7.84
C VAL A 172 3.91 -16.37 -6.85
N HIS A 173 4.41 -17.49 -7.36
CA HIS A 173 4.94 -18.55 -6.51
C HIS A 173 6.28 -18.14 -5.88
N ASP A 174 6.52 -18.56 -4.64
CA ASP A 174 7.70 -18.20 -3.84
C ASP A 174 9.03 -18.56 -4.55
N LEU A 175 9.04 -19.69 -5.25
CA LEU A 175 10.15 -20.12 -6.11
C LEU A 175 10.45 -19.12 -7.25
N THR A 176 9.42 -18.54 -7.85
CA THR A 176 9.56 -17.56 -8.92
C THR A 176 10.17 -16.28 -8.35
N VAL A 177 9.65 -15.80 -7.22
CA VAL A 177 10.21 -14.63 -6.53
C VAL A 177 11.68 -14.84 -6.16
N LEU A 178 12.04 -16.01 -5.62
CA LEU A 178 13.43 -16.34 -5.29
C LEU A 178 14.37 -16.40 -6.50
N ARG A 179 13.85 -16.75 -7.69
CA ARG A 179 14.63 -16.75 -8.93
C ARG A 179 14.82 -15.33 -9.44
N GLU A 180 13.75 -14.56 -9.49
CA GLU A 180 13.72 -13.20 -10.04
C GLU A 180 14.48 -12.20 -9.16
N SER A 181 14.53 -12.42 -7.84
CA SER A 181 15.33 -11.61 -6.91
C SER A 181 16.85 -11.83 -7.02
N GLY A 182 17.29 -12.84 -7.77
CA GLY A 182 18.71 -13.22 -7.84
C GLY A 182 19.22 -13.94 -6.59
N LEU A 183 18.36 -14.21 -5.59
CA LEU A 183 18.79 -14.82 -4.32
C LEU A 183 18.92 -16.35 -4.38
N LEU A 184 18.64 -16.97 -5.53
CA LEU A 184 18.69 -18.42 -5.69
C LEU A 184 20.08 -19.00 -5.39
N GLU A 185 21.16 -18.30 -5.74
CA GLU A 185 22.53 -18.76 -5.51
C GLU A 185 22.95 -18.71 -4.03
N TYR A 186 22.33 -17.81 -3.25
CA TYR A 186 22.56 -17.66 -1.81
C TYR A 186 21.71 -18.64 -0.98
N ALA A 187 20.67 -19.24 -1.60
CA ALA A 187 19.74 -20.16 -0.98
C ALA A 187 20.09 -21.62 -1.34
N LYS A 188 20.65 -22.39 -0.40
CA LYS A 188 20.92 -23.83 -0.62
C LYS A 188 19.59 -24.59 -0.70
N LYS A 189 19.27 -25.16 -1.87
CA LYS A 189 18.11 -26.04 -2.03
C LYS A 189 18.49 -27.51 -1.89
N LYS A 190 17.56 -28.29 -1.34
CA LYS A 190 17.59 -29.75 -1.46
C LYS A 190 17.43 -30.12 -2.94
N LEU A 191 18.39 -30.86 -3.49
CA LEU A 191 18.22 -31.56 -4.77
C LEU A 191 17.16 -32.66 -4.57
N HIS A 192 16.15 -32.69 -5.45
CA HIS A 192 15.06 -33.66 -5.35
C HIS A 192 15.59 -35.08 -5.61
N GLY A 193 15.21 -36.05 -4.77
CA GLY A 193 15.54 -37.47 -4.98
C GLY A 193 16.87 -37.98 -4.43
N ARG A 194 17.71 -37.13 -3.80
CA ARG A 194 18.91 -37.60 -3.07
C ARG A 194 18.67 -37.78 -1.57
N GLU A 195 19.40 -38.70 -0.97
CA GLU A 195 19.48 -38.82 0.50
C GLU A 195 20.18 -37.59 1.10
N LEU A 196 19.77 -37.23 2.32
CA LEU A 196 20.37 -36.11 3.04
C LEU A 196 21.72 -36.56 3.62
N THR A 197 22.78 -35.91 3.17
CA THR A 197 24.10 -36.03 3.81
C THR A 197 24.06 -35.44 5.21
N ASP A 198 25.00 -35.82 6.09
CA ASP A 198 25.06 -35.23 7.43
C ASP A 198 25.34 -33.73 7.38
N GLU A 199 26.13 -33.26 6.40
CA GLU A 199 26.31 -31.83 6.12
C GLU A 199 25.01 -31.11 5.72
N ASP A 200 24.08 -31.79 5.03
CA ASP A 200 22.76 -31.24 4.74
C ASP A 200 21.89 -31.19 5.99
N LYS A 201 22.03 -32.14 6.91
CA LYS A 201 21.28 -32.16 8.18
C LYS A 201 21.75 -31.05 9.11
N ASP A 202 23.06 -30.90 9.30
CA ASP A 202 23.65 -29.84 10.10
C ASP A 202 23.29 -28.46 9.53
N PHE A 203 23.34 -28.34 8.21
CA PHE A 203 22.93 -27.10 7.54
C PHE A 203 21.43 -26.81 7.67
N ASN A 204 20.56 -27.83 7.55
CA ASN A 204 19.13 -27.65 7.78
C ASN A 204 18.84 -27.30 9.25
N PHE A 205 19.62 -27.83 10.20
CA PHE A 205 19.55 -27.47 11.61
C PHE A 205 19.90 -25.99 11.82
N ASP A 206 21.00 -25.53 11.22
CA ASP A 206 21.40 -24.11 11.24
C ASP A 206 20.35 -23.21 10.58
N ILE A 207 19.80 -23.61 9.42
CA ILE A 207 18.69 -22.90 8.75
C ILE A 207 17.46 -22.84 9.65
N ASN A 208 17.09 -23.93 10.30
CA ASN A 208 15.88 -23.96 11.13
C ASN A 208 16.03 -23.06 12.36
N SER A 209 17.22 -23.05 12.99
CA SER A 209 17.53 -22.09 14.06
C SER A 209 17.44 -20.64 13.54
N ALA A 210 18.04 -20.39 12.38
CA ALA A 210 18.05 -19.10 11.71
C ALA A 210 16.68 -18.64 11.18
N ARG A 211 15.76 -19.57 10.88
CA ARG A 211 14.38 -19.28 10.47
C ARG A 211 13.63 -18.51 11.55
N THR A 212 13.89 -18.85 12.81
CA THR A 212 13.35 -18.12 13.96
C THR A 212 13.77 -16.64 13.94
N ALA A 213 14.99 -16.36 13.47
CA ALA A 213 15.50 -14.99 13.39
C ALA A 213 14.80 -14.18 12.30
N ILE A 214 14.65 -14.73 11.09
CA ILE A 214 13.94 -14.01 10.02
C ILE A 214 12.46 -13.81 10.35
N GLU A 215 11.82 -14.77 11.02
CA GLU A 215 10.44 -14.63 11.52
C GLU A 215 10.35 -13.49 12.55
N ASN A 216 11.32 -13.37 13.45
CA ASN A 216 11.39 -12.25 14.40
C ASN A 216 11.64 -10.89 13.71
N ILE A 217 12.47 -10.85 12.65
CA ILE A 217 12.68 -9.65 11.84
C ILE A 217 11.36 -9.26 11.15
N ILE A 218 10.68 -10.21 10.51
CA ILE A 218 9.37 -10.00 9.87
C ILE A 218 8.37 -9.47 10.90
N GLN A 219 8.38 -9.99 12.12
CA GLN A 219 7.50 -9.52 13.17
C GLN A 219 7.78 -8.06 13.57
N ARG A 220 9.04 -7.62 13.55
CA ARG A 220 9.38 -6.19 13.71
C ARG A 220 8.93 -5.34 12.53
N LEU A 221 9.09 -5.83 11.30
CA LEU A 221 8.59 -5.12 10.11
C LEU A 221 7.06 -4.97 10.17
N LYS A 222 6.34 -5.96 10.69
CA LYS A 222 4.88 -5.90 10.92
C LYS A 222 4.45 -4.85 11.96
N THR A 223 5.37 -4.23 12.71
CA THR A 223 5.01 -3.08 13.55
C THR A 223 4.72 -1.82 12.72
N TYR A 224 5.25 -1.75 11.49
CA TYR A 224 4.95 -0.68 10.56
C TYR A 224 3.62 -0.96 9.86
N ALA A 225 2.74 0.05 9.82
CA ALA A 225 1.37 -0.09 9.34
C ALA A 225 1.27 -0.61 7.89
N ILE A 226 2.26 -0.29 7.05
CA ILE A 226 2.30 -0.76 5.65
C ILE A 226 2.47 -2.28 5.55
N VAL A 227 3.17 -2.93 6.49
CA VAL A 227 3.38 -4.39 6.49
C VAL A 227 2.39 -5.11 7.40
N GLY A 228 2.10 -4.55 8.58
CA GLY A 228 1.22 -5.18 9.57
C GLY A 228 -0.26 -4.98 9.32
N GLY A 229 -0.64 -3.96 8.54
CA GLY A 229 -2.02 -3.61 8.23
C GLY A 229 -2.40 -3.89 6.78
N VAL A 230 -3.51 -3.27 6.36
CA VAL A 230 -3.93 -3.23 4.96
C VAL A 230 -3.34 -1.98 4.31
N TYR A 231 -2.46 -2.16 3.33
CA TYR A 231 -1.95 -1.10 2.48
C TYR A 231 -3.06 -0.58 1.58
N ARG A 232 -3.40 0.70 1.70
CA ARG A 232 -4.50 1.37 0.98
C ARG A 232 -3.99 2.35 -0.08
N GLY A 233 -2.73 2.23 -0.49
CA GLY A 233 -2.21 2.99 -1.63
C GLY A 233 -2.84 2.52 -2.94
N ALA A 234 -2.55 3.22 -4.03
CA ALA A 234 -3.06 2.88 -5.34
C ALA A 234 -2.60 1.46 -5.75
N ILE A 235 -3.55 0.61 -6.17
CA ILE A 235 -3.33 -0.79 -6.55
C ILE A 235 -2.50 -0.91 -7.86
N GLY A 236 -2.03 0.18 -8.46
CA GLY A 236 -1.10 0.17 -9.59
C GLY A 236 0.33 0.59 -9.24
N ASP A 237 0.56 1.12 -8.03
CA ASP A 237 1.83 1.76 -7.66
C ASP A 237 2.62 0.92 -6.64
N PHE A 238 2.95 -0.31 -7.03
CA PHE A 238 3.76 -1.19 -6.17
C PHE A 238 5.21 -0.77 -6.09
N HIS A 239 5.65 0.07 -7.03
CA HIS A 239 6.99 0.63 -7.00
C HIS A 239 7.15 1.55 -5.79
N LYS A 240 6.16 2.40 -5.50
CA LYS A 240 6.13 3.18 -4.27
C LYS A 240 6.05 2.31 -3.03
N ALA A 241 5.17 1.29 -3.02
CA ALA A 241 5.09 0.35 -1.89
C ALA A 241 6.44 -0.34 -1.62
N THR A 242 7.13 -0.76 -2.69
CA THR A 242 8.47 -1.36 -2.65
C THR A 242 9.47 -0.43 -1.98
N LYS A 243 9.58 0.82 -2.46
CA LYS A 243 10.50 1.82 -1.91
C LYS A 243 10.23 2.09 -0.43
N ILE A 244 8.95 2.21 -0.05
CA ILE A 244 8.59 2.40 1.36
C ILE A 244 9.04 1.19 2.20
N VAL A 245 8.77 -0.03 1.74
CA VAL A 245 9.18 -1.27 2.42
C VAL A 245 10.70 -1.36 2.55
N GLN A 246 11.43 -0.96 1.52
CA GLN A 246 12.89 -0.90 1.51
C GLN A 246 13.40 0.10 2.56
N VAL A 247 12.85 1.31 2.61
CA VAL A 247 13.20 2.33 3.61
C VAL A 247 12.90 1.85 5.04
N ILE A 248 11.72 1.29 5.32
CA ILE A 248 11.42 0.79 6.68
C ILE A 248 12.32 -0.39 7.06
N SER A 249 12.77 -1.19 6.10
CA SER A 249 13.69 -2.29 6.36
C SER A 249 15.07 -1.77 6.77
N ALA A 250 15.54 -0.71 6.12
CA ALA A 250 16.76 0.00 6.51
C ALA A 250 16.64 0.61 7.92
N LEU A 251 15.49 1.20 8.25
CA LEU A 251 15.21 1.67 9.61
C LEU A 251 15.13 0.52 10.63
N CYS A 252 14.59 -0.64 10.22
CA CYS A 252 14.56 -1.84 11.04
C CYS A 252 15.97 -2.34 11.34
N ASN A 253 16.91 -2.29 10.39
CA ASN A 253 18.34 -2.58 10.64
C ASN A 253 18.94 -1.63 11.67
N LEU A 254 18.69 -0.32 11.57
CA LEU A 254 19.15 0.62 12.59
C LEU A 254 18.60 0.28 13.98
N ASN A 255 17.35 -0.17 14.05
CA ASN A 255 16.75 -0.62 15.30
C ASN A 255 17.38 -1.93 15.80
N LEU A 256 17.61 -2.91 14.93
CA LEU A 256 18.28 -4.18 15.25
C LEU A 256 19.69 -3.96 15.81
N ASN A 257 20.42 -2.97 15.30
CA ASN A 257 21.73 -2.60 15.83
C ASN A 257 21.67 -2.03 17.25
N LYS A 258 20.60 -1.30 17.60
CA LYS A 258 20.37 -0.78 18.96
C LYS A 258 19.78 -1.85 19.89
N HIS A 259 18.94 -2.73 19.36
CA HIS A 259 18.19 -3.75 20.09
C HIS A 259 18.27 -5.09 19.35
N PRO A 260 19.39 -5.83 19.49
CA PRO A 260 19.58 -7.10 18.81
C PRO A 260 18.50 -8.13 19.16
N ILE A 261 18.20 -9.04 18.23
CA ILE A 261 17.36 -10.21 18.52
C ILE A 261 18.12 -11.10 19.50
N ARG A 262 17.47 -11.44 20.62
CA ARG A 262 18.02 -12.37 21.60
C ARG A 262 18.16 -13.75 20.94
N LYS A 263 19.35 -14.34 21.04
CA LYS A 263 19.64 -15.70 20.57
C LYS A 263 18.99 -16.72 21.49
#